data_AF-A0A7S4CCP1-F1
#
_entry.id   AF-A0A7S4CCP1-F1
#
_cell.length_a   1.000
_cell.length_b   1.000
_cell.length_c   1.000
_cell.angle_alpha   90.00
_cell.angle_beta   90.00
_cell.angle_gamma   90.00
#
_symmetry.space_group_name_H-M   'P 1'
#
loop_
_entity.id
_entity.type
_entity.pdbx_description
1 polymer ?
#
loop_
_entity_poly.entity_id
_entity_poly.type
_entity_poly.pdbx_seq_one_letter_code
_entity_poly.pdbx_strand_id
1 'polypeptide(L)'
;GRGSVPTIEDNAVLDCEDAGVVVEDGADPLLTGNVIAGCGGGGVIVRGAHTRGRIVNCHIHSNRERDVFVTAGARPAVEQNTIHGGSGYGIVVAQGAAGHFTGNSVHGYADHCVLVRERATPSFVANHIGYGQHRGVLVYDG
;
A
#
# COMPACT_ATOMS: atom_id res chain seq x y z
N GLY A 1 -6.70 -2.39 -16.88
CA GLY A 1 -7.85 -2.01 -17.71
C GLY A 1 -9.13 -2.50 -17.07
N ARG A 2 -10.31 -1.98 -17.41
CA ARG A 2 -11.58 -2.30 -16.71
C ARG A 2 -11.75 -3.80 -16.46
N GLY A 3 -11.78 -4.21 -15.19
CA GLY A 3 -11.94 -5.61 -14.78
C GLY A 3 -10.78 -6.55 -15.12
N SER A 4 -9.59 -6.02 -15.45
CA SER A 4 -8.42 -6.85 -15.76
C SER A 4 -7.88 -7.54 -14.51
N VAL A 5 -7.48 -8.80 -14.67
CA VAL A 5 -6.94 -9.67 -13.60
C VAL A 5 -5.52 -10.17 -13.92
N PRO A 6 -4.55 -9.28 -14.22
CA PRO A 6 -3.21 -9.73 -14.59
C PRO A 6 -2.45 -10.27 -13.37
N THR A 7 -1.40 -11.04 -13.63
CA THR A 7 -0.39 -11.40 -12.64
C THR A 7 0.91 -10.70 -12.98
N ILE A 8 1.53 -10.08 -11.97
CA ILE A 8 2.86 -9.46 -12.03
C ILE A 8 3.68 -10.15 -10.95
N GLU A 9 4.68 -10.92 -11.36
CA GLU A 9 5.42 -11.83 -10.49
C GLU A 9 6.93 -11.69 -10.70
N ASP A 10 7.67 -11.60 -9.60
CA ASP A 10 9.15 -11.60 -9.56
C ASP A 10 9.82 -10.50 -10.41
N ASN A 11 9.25 -9.30 -10.41
CA ASN A 11 9.80 -8.14 -11.11
C ASN A 11 10.39 -7.10 -10.15
N ALA A 12 11.25 -6.24 -10.69
CA ALA A 12 11.70 -5.02 -10.04
C ALA A 12 11.09 -3.80 -10.76
N VAL A 13 10.33 -2.99 -10.04
CA VAL A 13 9.75 -1.73 -10.52
C VAL A 13 10.41 -0.59 -9.74
N LEU A 14 11.31 0.14 -10.40
CA LEU A 14 12.25 1.03 -9.74
C LEU A 14 12.20 2.45 -10.31
N ASP A 15 12.48 3.45 -9.47
CA ASP A 15 12.84 4.83 -9.85
C ASP A 15 11.85 5.53 -10.80
N CYS A 16 10.55 5.27 -10.62
CA CYS A 16 9.50 5.93 -11.39
C CYS A 16 9.19 7.33 -10.84
N GLU A 17 8.94 8.31 -11.71
CA GLU A 17 8.60 9.68 -11.28
C GLU A 17 7.27 9.73 -10.50
N ASP A 18 6.27 9.00 -10.98
CA ASP A 18 4.96 8.86 -10.32
C ASP A 18 4.92 7.60 -9.43
N ALA A 19 3.87 6.78 -9.50
CA ALA A 19 3.77 5.53 -8.77
C ALA A 19 4.46 4.37 -9.50
N GLY A 20 5.03 3.42 -8.75
CA GLY A 20 5.56 2.19 -9.34
C GLY A 20 4.45 1.33 -9.96
N VAL A 21 3.38 1.08 -9.21
CA VAL A 21 2.21 0.35 -9.70
C VAL A 21 0.93 1.08 -9.33
N VAL A 22 0.05 1.26 -10.32
CA VAL A 22 -1.31 1.80 -10.12
C VAL A 22 -2.33 0.72 -10.49
N VAL A 23 -3.24 0.43 -9.56
CA VAL A 23 -4.40 -0.45 -9.75
C VAL A 23 -5.65 0.42 -9.68
N GLU A 24 -6.42 0.43 -10.76
CA GLU A 24 -7.61 1.27 -10.90
C GLU A 24 -8.65 0.65 -11.83
N ASP A 25 -9.77 1.36 -12.05
CA ASP A 25 -10.85 0.97 -12.95
C ASP A 25 -11.43 -0.44 -12.69
N GLY A 26 -11.50 -0.87 -11.43
CA GLY A 26 -12.05 -2.18 -11.08
C GLY A 26 -11.12 -3.34 -11.42
N ALA A 27 -9.83 -3.09 -11.67
CA ALA A 27 -8.84 -4.15 -11.83
C ALA A 27 -8.66 -4.95 -10.52
N ASP A 28 -8.28 -6.23 -10.66
CA ASP A 28 -8.02 -7.15 -9.55
C ASP A 28 -6.77 -8.00 -9.85
N PRO A 29 -5.57 -7.37 -9.88
CA PRO A 29 -4.33 -8.05 -10.20
C PRO A 29 -3.78 -8.85 -9.02
N LEU A 30 -2.93 -9.84 -9.31
CA LEU A 30 -2.00 -10.42 -8.35
C LEU A 30 -0.61 -9.80 -8.54
N LEU A 31 -0.10 -9.13 -7.51
CA LEU A 31 1.30 -8.70 -7.42
C LEU A 31 1.98 -9.63 -6.41
N THR A 32 2.94 -10.44 -6.84
CA THR A 32 3.64 -11.37 -5.95
C THR A 32 5.15 -11.36 -6.15
N GLY A 33 5.93 -11.42 -5.07
CA GLY A 33 7.40 -11.53 -5.16
C GLY A 33 8.11 -10.31 -5.78
N ASN A 34 7.42 -9.20 -5.97
CA ASN A 34 8.00 -8.02 -6.63
C ASN A 34 8.78 -7.14 -5.65
N VAL A 35 9.75 -6.41 -6.19
CA VAL A 35 10.42 -5.27 -5.54
C VAL A 35 9.89 -3.99 -6.17
N ILE A 36 9.39 -3.06 -5.34
CA ILE A 36 8.84 -1.78 -5.80
C ILE A 36 9.46 -0.65 -4.98
N ALA A 37 10.36 0.12 -5.58
CA ALA A 37 11.18 1.07 -4.83
C ALA A 37 11.63 2.32 -5.57
N GLY A 38 11.93 3.38 -4.82
CA GLY A 38 12.51 4.61 -5.37
C GLY A 38 11.52 5.49 -6.14
N CYS A 39 10.22 5.21 -6.09
CA CYS A 39 9.21 5.94 -6.86
C CYS A 39 8.74 7.23 -6.15
N GLY A 40 8.45 8.26 -6.94
CA GLY A 40 8.16 9.61 -6.44
C GLY A 40 6.73 9.83 -5.91
N GLY A 41 5.71 9.29 -6.59
CA GLY A 41 4.28 9.42 -6.26
C GLY A 41 3.74 8.31 -5.35
N GLY A 42 4.46 7.19 -5.25
CA GLY A 42 4.23 6.11 -4.31
C GLY A 42 4.69 4.74 -4.83
N GLY A 43 4.70 3.72 -3.98
CA GLY A 43 5.02 2.35 -4.39
C GLY A 43 3.87 1.72 -5.16
N VAL A 44 2.82 1.32 -4.42
CA VAL A 44 1.58 0.75 -4.95
C VAL A 44 0.40 1.63 -4.60
N ILE A 45 -0.33 2.10 -5.61
CA ILE A 45 -1.59 2.85 -5.44
C ILE A 45 -2.75 1.98 -5.89
N VAL A 46 -3.73 1.76 -5.01
CA VAL A 46 -4.99 1.09 -5.32
C VAL A 46 -6.13 2.09 -5.15
N ARG A 47 -6.80 2.46 -6.25
CA ARG A 47 -7.83 3.50 -6.23
C ARG A 47 -9.08 3.16 -7.03
N GLY A 48 -10.21 3.70 -6.59
CA GLY A 48 -11.49 3.63 -7.30
C GLY A 48 -12.42 2.55 -6.78
N ALA A 49 -13.72 2.79 -6.94
CA ALA A 49 -14.75 1.85 -6.56
C ALA A 49 -14.61 0.53 -7.34
N HIS A 50 -14.88 -0.58 -6.65
CA HIS A 50 -14.75 -1.95 -7.20
C HIS A 50 -13.32 -2.37 -7.55
N THR A 51 -12.32 -1.51 -7.37
CA THR A 51 -10.91 -1.86 -7.53
C THR A 51 -10.45 -2.73 -6.35
N ARG A 52 -9.79 -3.84 -6.68
CA ARG A 52 -9.25 -4.82 -5.75
C ARG A 52 -7.76 -5.00 -6.02
N GLY A 53 -7.27 -6.23 -5.95
CA GLY A 53 -5.87 -6.59 -6.06
C GLY A 53 -5.39 -7.34 -4.83
N ARG A 54 -4.49 -8.28 -5.07
CA ARG A 54 -3.75 -9.01 -4.05
C ARG A 54 -2.28 -8.65 -4.17
N ILE A 55 -1.71 -8.06 -3.12
CA ILE A 55 -0.29 -7.73 -3.04
C ILE A 55 0.32 -8.65 -1.99
N VAL A 56 1.16 -9.60 -2.42
CA VAL A 56 1.60 -10.72 -1.58
C VAL A 56 3.11 -10.90 -1.66
N ASN A 57 3.80 -11.05 -0.52
CA ASN A 57 5.25 -11.33 -0.48
C ASN A 57 6.12 -10.34 -1.29
N CYS A 58 5.68 -9.08 -1.42
CA CYS A 58 6.43 -8.03 -2.08
C CYS A 58 7.33 -7.28 -1.09
N HIS A 59 8.40 -6.69 -1.62
CA HIS A 59 9.25 -5.71 -0.93
C HIS A 59 8.95 -4.32 -1.50
N ILE A 60 8.28 -3.47 -0.72
CA ILE A 60 7.86 -2.14 -1.16
C ILE A 60 8.55 -1.12 -0.27
N HIS A 61 9.50 -0.36 -0.81
CA HIS A 61 10.35 0.48 0.04
C HIS A 61 10.90 1.71 -0.63
N SER A 62 11.34 2.66 0.20
CA SER A 62 12.07 3.85 -0.26
C SER A 62 11.30 4.68 -1.30
N ASN A 63 9.96 4.59 -1.29
CA ASN A 63 9.11 5.47 -2.10
C ASN A 63 8.86 6.79 -1.36
N ARG A 64 8.79 7.89 -2.09
CA ARG A 64 8.88 9.24 -1.50
C ARG A 64 7.63 9.64 -0.73
N GLU A 65 6.45 9.44 -1.31
CA GLU A 65 5.19 9.89 -0.70
C GLU A 65 4.55 8.82 0.20
N ARG A 66 4.25 7.64 -0.35
CA ARG A 66 3.55 6.54 0.32
C ARG A 66 4.01 5.22 -0.29
N ASP A 67 4.33 4.21 0.51
CA ASP A 67 4.67 2.90 -0.05
C ASP A 67 3.44 2.14 -0.54
N VAL A 68 2.36 2.12 0.24
CA VAL A 68 1.05 1.59 -0.17
C VAL A 68 -0.03 2.62 0.10
N PHE A 69 -0.80 2.99 -0.93
CA PHE A 69 -1.93 3.91 -0.80
C PHE A 69 -3.22 3.29 -1.32
N VAL A 70 -4.21 3.15 -0.45
CA VAL A 70 -5.54 2.64 -0.79
C VAL A 70 -6.57 3.74 -0.61
N THR A 71 -7.30 4.07 -1.68
CA THR A 71 -8.18 5.23 -1.66
C THR A 71 -9.42 5.07 -2.56
N ALA A 72 -10.32 6.06 -2.51
CA ALA A 72 -11.50 6.18 -3.34
C ALA A 72 -12.37 4.90 -3.38
N GLY A 73 -12.61 4.30 -2.22
CA GLY A 73 -13.46 3.12 -2.07
C GLY A 73 -12.84 1.78 -2.50
N ALA A 74 -11.55 1.73 -2.84
CA ALA A 74 -10.84 0.50 -3.18
C ALA A 74 -10.74 -0.48 -2.01
N ARG A 75 -10.58 -1.78 -2.29
CA ARG A 75 -10.60 -2.86 -1.29
C ARG A 75 -9.60 -4.00 -1.60
N PRO A 76 -8.28 -3.77 -1.54
CA PRO A 76 -7.29 -4.81 -1.81
C PRO A 76 -7.08 -5.76 -0.62
N ALA A 77 -6.37 -6.86 -0.88
CA ALA A 77 -5.73 -7.68 0.13
C ALA A 77 -4.21 -7.48 0.05
N VAL A 78 -3.59 -7.12 1.18
CA VAL A 78 -2.15 -6.84 1.31
C VAL A 78 -1.60 -7.81 2.34
N GLU A 79 -0.87 -8.82 1.89
CA GLU A 79 -0.54 -10.01 2.66
C GLU A 79 0.98 -10.27 2.69
N GLN A 80 1.56 -10.46 3.88
CA GLN A 80 2.95 -10.95 4.02
C GLN A 80 4.01 -10.08 3.31
N ASN A 81 3.77 -8.77 3.18
CA ASN A 81 4.72 -7.86 2.54
C ASN A 81 5.69 -7.26 3.55
N THR A 82 6.87 -6.87 3.06
CA THR A 82 7.81 -6.03 3.78
C THR A 82 7.74 -4.62 3.22
N ILE A 83 7.35 -3.66 4.05
CA ILE A 83 7.04 -2.27 3.67
C ILE A 83 7.87 -1.32 4.54
N HIS A 84 8.87 -0.64 3.97
CA HIS A 84 9.76 0.18 4.81
C HIS A 84 10.49 1.34 4.14
N GLY A 85 11.03 2.25 4.96
CA GLY A 85 12.14 3.14 4.56
C GLY A 85 11.81 4.19 3.51
N GLY A 86 10.52 4.43 3.22
CA GLY A 86 10.06 5.61 2.49
C GLY A 86 10.15 6.88 3.35
N SER A 87 10.23 8.05 2.70
CA SER A 87 10.29 9.34 3.40
C SER A 87 8.93 9.85 3.90
N GLY A 88 7.84 9.30 3.37
CA GLY A 88 6.48 9.65 3.77
C GLY A 88 5.86 8.60 4.70
N TYR A 89 4.80 7.94 4.23
CA TYR A 89 4.04 6.96 5.01
C TYR A 89 4.20 5.54 4.47
N GLY A 90 4.11 4.53 5.35
CA GLY A 90 4.11 3.14 4.92
C GLY A 90 2.81 2.76 4.22
N ILE A 91 1.73 2.64 4.99
CA ILE A 91 0.39 2.32 4.48
C ILE A 91 -0.54 3.48 4.78
N VAL A 92 -1.23 3.98 3.76
CA VAL A 92 -2.30 4.96 3.91
C VAL A 92 -3.61 4.39 3.37
N VAL A 93 -4.67 4.48 4.17
CA VAL A 93 -6.04 4.12 3.76
C VAL A 93 -6.95 5.31 3.98
N ALA A 94 -7.59 5.80 2.91
CA ALA A 94 -8.37 7.04 2.93
C ALA A 94 -9.64 6.98 2.04
N GLN A 95 -10.44 8.04 2.06
CA GLN A 95 -11.58 8.27 1.15
C GLN A 95 -12.54 7.08 1.05
N GLY A 96 -13.01 6.58 2.19
CA GLY A 96 -13.95 5.46 2.27
C GLY A 96 -13.40 4.12 1.76
N ALA A 97 -12.10 4.02 1.51
CA ALA A 97 -11.47 2.76 1.17
C ALA A 97 -11.49 1.77 2.34
N ALA A 98 -11.38 0.49 2.00
CA ALA A 98 -11.24 -0.59 2.95
C ALA A 98 -10.13 -1.53 2.49
N GLY A 99 -10.03 -2.71 3.08
CA GLY A 99 -9.06 -3.72 2.68
C GLY A 99 -8.63 -4.58 3.85
N HIS A 100 -7.91 -5.65 3.53
CA HIS A 100 -7.37 -6.58 4.50
C HIS A 100 -5.84 -6.51 4.45
N PHE A 101 -5.23 -6.12 5.56
CA PHE A 101 -3.79 -6.04 5.72
C PHE A 101 -3.40 -7.12 6.72
N THR A 102 -2.75 -8.18 6.25
CA THR A 102 -2.47 -9.37 7.09
C THR A 102 -1.00 -9.78 7.03
N GLY A 103 -0.36 -9.99 8.18
CA GLY A 103 0.98 -10.56 8.22
C GLY A 103 2.09 -9.67 7.65
N ASN A 104 1.85 -8.37 7.46
CA ASN A 104 2.84 -7.46 6.89
C ASN A 104 3.82 -6.95 7.97
N SER A 105 5.05 -6.65 7.54
CA SER A 105 6.04 -5.93 8.33
C SER A 105 6.13 -4.49 7.82
N VAL A 106 5.74 -3.50 8.63
CA VAL A 106 5.70 -2.09 8.25
C VAL A 106 6.55 -1.26 9.22
N HIS A 107 7.67 -0.70 8.73
CA HIS A 107 8.63 -0.05 9.61
C HIS A 107 9.54 1.00 8.96
N GLY A 108 10.28 1.76 9.78
CA GLY A 108 11.31 2.68 9.28
C GLY A 108 10.77 3.98 8.69
N TYR A 109 9.60 4.45 9.14
CA TYR A 109 9.02 5.73 8.73
C TYR A 109 9.28 6.80 9.80
N ALA A 110 9.57 8.02 9.34
CA ALA A 110 9.82 9.15 10.24
C ALA A 110 8.56 9.55 11.02
N ASP A 111 7.40 9.56 10.35
CA ASP A 111 6.13 9.99 10.94
C ASP A 111 5.24 8.80 11.36
N HIS A 112 4.43 8.25 10.46
CA HIS A 112 3.54 7.14 10.75
C HIS A 112 3.74 5.96 9.80
N CYS A 113 3.80 4.75 10.34
CA CYS A 113 3.86 3.53 9.54
C CYS A 113 2.51 3.25 8.88
N VAL A 114 1.41 3.48 9.61
CA VAL A 114 0.04 3.31 9.12
C VAL A 114 -0.80 4.54 9.43
N LEU A 115 -1.51 5.04 8.41
CA LEU A 115 -2.47 6.14 8.51
C LEU A 115 -3.84 5.69 7.99
N VAL A 116 -4.87 5.83 8.83
CA VAL A 116 -6.27 5.58 8.45
C VAL A 116 -7.08 6.85 8.67
N ARG A 117 -7.75 7.34 7.61
CA ARG A 117 -8.55 8.56 7.68
C ARG A 117 -9.72 8.61 6.72
N GLU A 118 -10.51 9.68 6.78
CA GLU A 118 -11.55 10.00 5.80
C GLU A 118 -12.54 8.84 5.60
N ARG A 119 -13.12 8.39 6.71
CA ARG A 119 -14.13 7.31 6.77
C ARG A 119 -13.66 5.95 6.22
N ALA A 120 -12.35 5.74 6.12
CA ALA A 120 -11.79 4.45 5.73
C ALA A 120 -12.06 3.36 6.78
N THR A 121 -12.28 2.13 6.32
CA THR A 121 -12.60 0.97 7.17
C THR A 121 -11.70 -0.25 6.90
N PRO A 122 -10.37 -0.11 6.93
CA PRO A 122 -9.45 -1.25 6.76
C PRO A 122 -9.45 -2.17 7.98
N SER A 123 -9.00 -3.41 7.78
CA SER A 123 -8.66 -4.35 8.86
C SER A 123 -7.17 -4.67 8.83
N PHE A 124 -6.53 -4.66 10.01
CA PHE A 124 -5.13 -5.03 10.19
C PHE A 124 -5.06 -6.22 11.15
N VAL A 125 -4.56 -7.36 10.68
CA VAL A 125 -4.47 -8.62 11.45
C VAL A 125 -3.05 -9.16 11.41
N ALA A 126 -2.48 -9.50 12.56
CA ALA A 126 -1.15 -10.13 12.67
C ALA A 126 -0.02 -9.37 11.95
N ASN A 127 -0.10 -8.04 11.88
CA ASN A 127 0.97 -7.22 11.30
C ASN A 127 1.98 -6.80 12.37
N HIS A 128 3.24 -6.67 11.95
CA HIS A 128 4.29 -6.06 12.75
C HIS A 128 4.49 -4.61 12.31
N ILE A 129 4.10 -3.64 13.14
CA ILE A 129 4.08 -2.22 12.78
C ILE A 129 4.88 -1.43 13.83
N GLY A 130 5.97 -0.78 13.44
CA GLY A 130 6.81 -0.05 14.40
C GLY A 130 8.12 0.49 13.84
N TYR A 131 9.09 0.76 14.74
CA TYR A 131 10.42 1.27 14.40
C TYR A 131 10.42 2.56 13.56
N GLY A 132 9.62 3.54 13.98
CA GLY A 132 9.66 4.92 13.50
C GLY A 132 10.03 5.90 14.61
N GLN A 133 10.31 7.16 14.26
CA GLN A 133 10.61 8.23 15.24
C GLN A 133 9.35 8.73 15.98
N HIS A 134 8.16 8.45 15.43
CA HIS A 134 6.86 8.86 15.98
C HIS A 134 5.89 7.66 16.17
N ARG A 135 4.58 7.83 15.93
CA ARG A 135 3.53 6.82 16.22
C ARG A 135 3.51 5.73 15.14
N GLY A 136 3.31 4.47 15.54
CA GLY A 136 3.18 3.36 14.58
C GLY A 136 1.90 3.43 13.73
N VAL A 137 0.74 3.62 14.38
CA VAL A 137 -0.57 3.70 13.73
C VAL A 137 -1.27 4.98 14.16
N LEU A 138 -1.76 5.76 13.19
CA LEU A 138 -2.65 6.91 13.43
C LEU A 138 -4.00 6.66 12.75
N VAL A 139 -5.07 6.82 13.52
CA VAL A 139 -6.46 6.73 13.06
C VAL A 139 -7.17 8.02 13.45
N TYR A 140 -7.73 8.75 12.48
CA TYR A 140 -8.55 9.92 12.75
C TYR A 140 -9.56 10.14 11.63
N ASP A 141 -10.76 10.59 11.96
CA ASP A 141 -11.66 11.20 10.98
C ASP A 141 -11.45 12.71 11.10
N GLY A 142 -11.21 13.39 9.97
CA GLY A 142 -10.85 14.81 9.92
C GLY A 142 -11.84 15.73 10.61
#